data_AF-A0A842LKB0-F1
#
_entry.id   AF-A0A842LKB0-F1
#
_cell.length_a   1.000
_cell.length_b   1.000
_cell.length_c   1.000
_cell.angle_alpha   90.00
_cell.angle_beta   90.00
_cell.angle_gamma   90.00
#
_symmetry.space_group_name_H-M   'P 1'
#
loop_
_entity.id
_entity.type
_entity.pdbx_description
1 polymer ?
#
loop_
_entity_poly.entity_id
_entity_poly.type
_entity_poly.pdbx_seq_one_letter_code
_entity_poly.pdbx_strand_id
1 'polypeptide(L)'
;MEIATVVQAMQGAYYGYKLGKDFLNDFKRSSKLPLGKDVYVTFALVTIFKERAWPKFKEVEDEVIKALHKYNFNKSNGTLILEISGKKVQCAVEYQIKTNFLLPYDEDILSISGEDYEDMAEGIYDLVIATDLTLFIIPNLRELSKEESKKAMRDILDILDNLKSKLQEKFAVKKGIIRLKLQFDNEKTAREIYTKLNEVISSKNIATLANIPEPTPTMDTIEINIRNADVGVIEALFSIRFRRFPIW
;
A
#
# COMPACT_ATOMS: atom_id res chain seq x y z
N MET A 1 -31.80 7.82 -13.65
CA MET A 1 -30.93 7.25 -14.72
C MET A 1 -29.70 8.12 -14.96
N GLU A 2 -29.84 9.44 -15.10
CA GLU A 2 -28.72 10.37 -15.33
C GLU A 2 -27.67 10.39 -14.22
N ILE A 3 -28.06 10.29 -12.95
CA ILE A 3 -27.14 10.24 -11.80
C ILE A 3 -26.26 8.98 -11.83
N ALA A 4 -26.85 7.82 -12.09
CA ALA A 4 -26.10 6.56 -12.20
C ALA A 4 -25.12 6.60 -13.39
N THR A 5 -25.50 7.27 -14.47
CA THR A 5 -24.63 7.53 -15.63
C THR A 5 -23.52 8.53 -15.30
N VAL A 6 -23.78 9.58 -14.53
CA VAL A 6 -22.76 10.52 -14.03
C VAL A 6 -21.83 9.84 -13.03
N VAL A 7 -22.35 9.02 -12.13
CA VAL A 7 -21.58 8.21 -11.17
C VAL A 7 -20.70 7.20 -11.90
N GLN A 8 -21.21 6.49 -12.91
CA GLN A 8 -20.39 5.60 -13.76
C GLN A 8 -19.38 6.38 -14.60
N ALA A 9 -19.74 7.55 -15.13
CA ALA A 9 -18.83 8.41 -15.90
C ALA A 9 -17.70 8.96 -15.01
N MET A 10 -17.98 9.32 -13.76
CA MET A 10 -17.00 9.80 -12.78
C MET A 10 -16.15 8.66 -12.19
N GLN A 11 -16.74 7.49 -11.92
CA GLN A 11 -16.00 6.26 -11.58
C GLN A 11 -15.06 5.83 -12.71
N GLY A 12 -15.43 6.12 -13.96
CA GLY A 12 -14.62 5.88 -15.16
C GLY A 12 -13.58 6.96 -15.51
N ALA A 13 -13.64 8.15 -14.89
CA ALA A 13 -12.87 9.32 -15.33
C ALA A 13 -11.43 9.41 -14.80
N TYR A 14 -11.05 8.59 -13.82
CA TYR A 14 -9.69 8.59 -13.25
C TYR A 14 -9.15 7.16 -13.19
N TYR A 15 -8.66 6.66 -14.32
CA TYR A 15 -7.88 5.42 -14.37
C TYR A 15 -6.39 5.76 -14.39
N GLY A 16 -5.71 5.53 -13.27
CA GLY A 16 -4.27 5.68 -13.14
C GLY A 16 -3.45 4.68 -13.97
N TYR A 17 -2.16 4.95 -14.04
CA TYR A 17 -1.16 4.15 -14.74
C TYR A 17 -1.06 2.74 -14.12
N LYS A 18 -1.55 1.72 -14.85
CA LYS A 18 -1.36 0.32 -14.49
C LYS A 18 -0.21 -0.26 -15.31
N LEU A 19 0.79 -0.80 -14.64
CA LEU A 19 1.82 -1.60 -15.30
C LEU A 19 1.21 -2.87 -15.93
N GLY A 20 1.90 -3.43 -16.91
CA GLY A 20 1.54 -4.72 -17.49
C GLY A 20 1.45 -5.82 -16.42
N LYS A 21 0.41 -6.64 -16.49
CA LYS A 21 0.09 -7.66 -15.48
C LYS A 21 1.22 -8.67 -15.26
N ASP A 22 1.89 -9.08 -16.33
CA ASP A 22 2.95 -10.09 -16.28
C ASP A 22 4.20 -9.57 -15.56
N PHE A 23 4.59 -8.33 -15.86
CA PHE A 23 5.70 -7.64 -15.20
C PHE A 23 5.47 -7.54 -13.68
N LEU A 24 4.27 -7.14 -13.25
CA LEU A 24 3.93 -7.06 -11.82
C LEU A 24 3.95 -8.43 -11.13
N ASN A 25 3.53 -9.49 -11.81
CA ASN A 25 3.54 -10.84 -11.23
C ASN A 25 4.96 -11.35 -10.98
N ASP A 26 5.89 -11.07 -11.88
CA ASP A 26 7.30 -11.42 -11.70
C ASP A 26 7.89 -10.69 -10.48
N PHE A 27 7.57 -9.40 -10.33
CA PHE A 27 8.00 -8.63 -9.17
C PHE A 27 7.42 -9.15 -7.86
N LYS A 28 6.12 -9.48 -7.83
CA LYS A 28 5.48 -10.08 -6.65
C LYS A 28 6.16 -11.38 -6.23
N ARG A 29 6.51 -12.26 -7.17
CA ARG A 29 7.26 -13.49 -6.87
C ARG A 29 8.69 -13.21 -6.41
N SER A 30 9.30 -12.14 -6.90
CA SER A 30 10.66 -11.74 -6.57
C SER A 30 10.78 -11.01 -5.22
N SER A 31 9.68 -10.52 -4.65
CA SER A 31 9.66 -9.80 -3.36
C SER A 31 9.62 -10.70 -2.13
N LYS A 32 9.94 -11.99 -2.32
CA LYS A 32 10.00 -12.99 -1.25
C LYS A 32 11.06 -12.62 -0.23
N LEU A 33 10.68 -12.60 1.04
CA LEU A 33 11.59 -12.39 2.16
C LEU A 33 12.53 -13.60 2.35
N PRO A 34 13.80 -13.40 2.70
CA PRO A 34 14.75 -14.47 2.98
C PRO A 34 14.55 -15.08 4.38
N LEU A 35 13.32 -15.51 4.69
CA LEU A 35 12.92 -16.09 5.98
C LEU A 35 12.74 -17.61 5.95
N GLY A 36 12.90 -18.26 4.79
CA GLY A 36 12.67 -19.70 4.63
C GLY A 36 11.18 -20.10 4.56
N LYS A 37 10.28 -19.11 4.39
CA LYS A 37 8.85 -19.26 4.12
C LYS A 37 8.48 -18.40 2.93
N ASP A 38 7.41 -18.75 2.23
CA ASP A 38 6.83 -17.96 1.15
C ASP A 38 6.06 -16.77 1.72
N VAL A 39 6.81 -15.70 1.98
CA VAL A 39 6.30 -14.41 2.46
C VAL A 39 6.74 -13.34 1.49
N TYR A 40 5.80 -12.71 0.80
CA TYR A 40 6.08 -11.70 -0.23
C TYR A 40 5.72 -10.31 0.30
N VAL A 41 6.54 -9.32 -0.04
CA VAL A 41 6.38 -7.95 0.46
C VAL A 41 5.89 -7.01 -0.64
N THR A 42 4.99 -6.11 -0.26
CA THR A 42 4.62 -4.92 -1.05
C THR A 42 4.45 -3.74 -0.11
N PHE A 43 5.00 -2.59 -0.47
CA PHE A 43 4.70 -1.35 0.24
C PHE A 43 3.65 -0.56 -0.51
N ALA A 44 2.75 0.10 0.21
CA ALA A 44 1.75 0.99 -0.37
C ALA A 44 1.70 2.33 0.37
N LEU A 45 1.70 3.45 -0.34
CA LEU A 45 1.31 4.75 0.16
C LEU A 45 -0.12 5.04 -0.31
N VAL A 46 -1.05 5.15 0.64
CA VAL A 46 -2.44 5.53 0.41
C VAL A 46 -2.63 6.97 0.88
N THR A 47 -2.87 7.88 -0.05
CA THR A 47 -3.13 9.30 0.19
C THR A 47 -4.58 9.60 -0.14
N ILE A 48 -5.37 9.98 0.87
CA ILE A 48 -6.76 10.42 0.73
C ILE A 48 -6.76 11.94 0.72
N PHE A 49 -7.24 12.54 -0.36
CA PHE A 49 -7.38 13.99 -0.47
C PHE A 49 -8.63 14.47 0.29
N LYS A 50 -8.63 15.73 0.73
CA LYS A 50 -9.81 16.35 1.35
C LYS A 50 -10.96 16.38 0.36
N GLU A 51 -12.16 16.28 0.90
CA GLU A 51 -13.41 16.47 0.18
C GLU A 51 -13.35 17.75 -0.66
N ARG A 52 -13.86 17.69 -1.90
CA ARG A 52 -13.92 18.84 -2.83
C ARG A 52 -12.56 19.43 -3.27
N ALA A 53 -11.42 18.89 -2.82
CA ALA A 53 -10.10 19.34 -3.29
C ALA A 53 -9.79 18.91 -4.73
N TRP A 54 -10.38 17.79 -5.17
CA TRP A 54 -10.32 17.18 -6.52
C TRP A 54 -9.07 17.55 -7.32
N PRO A 55 -7.88 17.13 -6.86
CA PRO A 55 -6.65 17.47 -7.56
C PRO A 55 -6.65 16.82 -8.95
N LYS A 56 -6.19 17.55 -9.96
CA LYS A 56 -6.13 17.01 -11.32
C LYS A 56 -5.16 15.83 -11.35
N PHE A 57 -5.54 14.76 -12.06
CA PHE A 57 -4.73 13.54 -12.19
C PHE A 57 -3.28 13.87 -12.54
N LYS A 58 -3.11 14.73 -13.56
CA LYS A 58 -1.80 15.07 -14.10
C LYS A 58 -0.91 15.78 -13.08
N GLU A 59 -1.49 16.64 -12.23
CA GLU A 59 -0.73 17.37 -11.21
C GLU A 59 -0.23 16.44 -10.10
N VAL A 60 -1.06 15.49 -9.67
CA VAL A 60 -0.67 14.45 -8.71
C VAL A 60 0.38 13.53 -9.33
N GLU A 61 0.16 13.08 -10.56
CA GLU A 61 1.08 12.22 -11.30
C GLU A 61 2.46 12.89 -11.44
N ASP A 62 2.49 14.16 -11.87
CA ASP A 62 3.74 14.90 -12.06
C ASP A 62 4.50 15.06 -10.74
N GLU A 63 3.82 15.26 -9.62
CA GLU A 63 4.48 15.33 -8.32
C GLU A 63 5.05 13.99 -7.88
N VAL A 64 4.29 12.89 -8.07
CA VAL A 64 4.76 11.52 -7.79
C VAL A 64 6.00 11.20 -8.62
N ILE A 65 5.95 11.44 -9.94
CA ILE A 65 7.07 11.19 -10.85
C ILE A 65 8.28 12.04 -10.47
N LYS A 66 8.08 13.34 -10.22
CA LYS A 66 9.15 14.26 -9.84
C LYS A 66 9.85 13.82 -8.56
N ALA A 67 9.08 13.37 -7.57
CA ALA A 67 9.64 12.87 -6.32
C ALA A 67 10.37 11.52 -6.52
N LEU A 68 9.81 10.60 -7.31
CA LEU A 68 10.42 9.31 -7.62
C LEU A 68 11.68 9.42 -8.50
N HIS A 69 11.78 10.41 -9.39
CA HIS A 69 12.96 10.62 -10.24
C HIS A 69 14.24 10.88 -9.42
N LYS A 70 14.13 11.38 -8.19
CA LYS A 70 15.27 11.50 -7.26
C LYS A 70 15.88 10.15 -6.89
N TYR A 71 15.16 9.06 -7.13
CA TYR A 71 15.53 7.68 -6.80
C TYR A 71 15.67 6.83 -8.07
N ASN A 72 16.12 7.44 -9.19
CA ASN A 72 16.34 6.74 -10.46
C ASN A 72 15.09 6.02 -11.00
N PHE A 73 13.91 6.59 -10.79
CA PHE A 73 12.67 6.04 -11.34
C PHE A 73 12.59 6.26 -12.85
N ASN A 74 12.18 5.20 -13.57
CA ASN A 74 11.87 5.22 -14.98
C ASN A 74 10.37 5.00 -15.16
N LYS A 75 9.66 6.04 -15.58
CA LYS A 75 8.22 6.00 -15.83
C LYS A 75 7.83 5.01 -16.93
N SER A 76 8.63 4.89 -17.99
CA SER A 76 8.27 4.10 -19.18
C SER A 76 8.10 2.61 -18.88
N ASN A 77 8.87 2.08 -17.93
CA ASN A 77 8.78 0.70 -17.48
C ASN A 77 8.29 0.55 -16.02
N GLY A 78 7.98 1.67 -15.35
CA GLY A 78 7.56 1.74 -13.96
C GLY A 78 8.55 1.10 -12.99
N THR A 79 9.85 1.36 -13.15
CA THR A 79 10.88 0.79 -12.28
C THR A 79 11.68 1.84 -11.56
N LEU A 80 11.98 1.56 -10.30
CA LEU A 80 12.85 2.34 -9.44
C LEU A 80 14.08 1.50 -9.08
N ILE A 81 15.27 2.07 -9.08
CA ILE A 81 16.51 1.35 -8.80
C ILE A 81 17.12 1.89 -7.51
N LEU A 82 17.19 1.03 -6.50
CA LEU A 82 17.90 1.29 -5.25
C LEU A 82 19.34 0.76 -5.35
N GLU A 83 20.29 1.49 -4.78
CA GLU A 83 21.68 1.04 -4.68
C GLU A 83 21.97 0.56 -3.26
N ILE A 84 22.07 -0.75 -3.10
CA ILE A 84 22.22 -1.42 -1.80
C ILE A 84 23.54 -2.19 -1.82
N SER A 85 24.53 -1.72 -1.04
CA SER A 85 25.83 -2.40 -0.91
C SER A 85 26.52 -2.66 -2.26
N GLY A 86 26.42 -1.70 -3.20
CA GLY A 86 26.98 -1.82 -4.56
C GLY A 86 26.15 -2.67 -5.53
N LYS A 87 25.01 -3.23 -5.09
CA LYS A 87 24.05 -3.94 -5.95
C LYS A 87 22.91 -3.01 -6.37
N LYS A 88 22.44 -3.17 -7.60
CA LYS A 88 21.23 -2.50 -8.10
C LYS A 88 20.01 -3.36 -7.81
N VAL A 89 19.16 -2.88 -6.90
CA VAL A 89 17.91 -3.52 -6.52
C VAL A 89 16.78 -2.86 -7.28
N GLN A 90 16.21 -3.59 -8.22
CA GLN A 90 15.07 -3.10 -8.99
C GLN A 90 13.79 -3.23 -8.17
N CYS A 91 12.96 -2.20 -8.21
CA CYS A 91 11.62 -2.16 -7.61
C CYS A 91 10.61 -1.85 -8.70
N ALA A 92 9.50 -2.58 -8.75
CA ALA A 92 8.34 -2.18 -9.55
C ALA A 92 7.52 -1.13 -8.81
N VAL A 93 7.04 -0.13 -9.54
CA VAL A 93 6.23 0.96 -9.01
C VAL A 93 4.95 1.06 -9.81
N GLU A 94 3.82 0.92 -9.13
CA GLU A 94 2.48 1.09 -9.72
C GLU A 94 1.76 2.19 -8.95
N TYR A 95 1.01 3.07 -9.60
CA TYR A 95 0.15 4.01 -8.90
C TYR A 95 -1.23 4.11 -9.53
N GLN A 96 -2.23 4.16 -8.67
CA GLN A 96 -3.63 4.29 -9.04
C GLN A 96 -4.17 5.55 -8.37
N ILE A 97 -4.77 6.43 -9.15
CA ILE A 97 -5.56 7.55 -8.62
C ILE A 97 -7.00 7.19 -8.93
N LYS A 98 -7.85 7.15 -7.91
CA LYS A 98 -9.26 6.79 -8.04
C LYS A 98 -10.10 7.84 -7.33
N THR A 99 -11.31 8.04 -7.85
CA THR A 99 -12.33 8.85 -7.22
C THR A 99 -13.43 7.93 -6.74
N ASN A 100 -13.61 7.85 -5.43
CA ASN A 100 -14.63 7.02 -4.80
C ASN A 100 -15.78 7.91 -4.32
N PHE A 101 -17.00 7.41 -4.43
CA PHE A 101 -18.16 7.97 -3.77
C PHE A 101 -18.17 7.41 -2.35
N LEU A 102 -17.93 8.26 -1.34
CA LEU A 102 -18.26 7.89 0.03
C LEU A 102 -19.76 8.12 0.17
N LEU A 103 -20.52 7.03 0.22
CA LEU A 103 -21.91 7.10 0.65
C LEU A 103 -21.92 7.65 2.08
N PRO A 104 -22.82 8.58 2.43
CA PRO A 104 -22.85 9.22 3.75
C PRO A 104 -23.27 8.30 4.91
N TYR A 105 -23.12 6.98 4.79
CA TYR A 105 -23.60 6.00 5.77
C TYR A 105 -22.56 4.90 6.01
N ASP A 106 -21.60 5.18 6.89
CA ASP A 106 -21.05 4.15 7.78
C ASP A 106 -21.78 4.33 9.12
N GLU A 107 -22.94 3.69 9.24
CA GLU A 107 -23.55 3.10 10.45
C GLU A 107 -25.01 2.70 10.10
N ASP A 108 -25.25 1.40 10.02
CA ASP A 108 -26.54 0.69 9.87
C ASP A 108 -27.38 0.89 8.58
N ILE A 109 -27.41 -0.18 7.77
CA ILE A 109 -28.18 -0.29 6.52
C ILE A 109 -29.68 -0.43 6.85
N LEU A 110 -30.46 0.63 6.58
CA LEU A 110 -31.92 0.53 6.41
C LEU A 110 -32.26 0.43 4.91
N SER A 111 -33.20 -0.45 4.58
CA SER A 111 -33.71 -0.63 3.22
C SER A 111 -34.63 0.54 2.84
N ILE A 112 -34.12 1.45 2.01
CA ILE A 112 -34.86 2.63 1.54
C ILE A 112 -35.76 2.26 0.35
N SER A 113 -37.04 2.64 0.42
CA SER A 113 -38.05 2.46 -0.63
C SER A 113 -38.01 3.56 -1.69
N GLY A 114 -38.52 3.28 -2.89
CA GLY A 114 -38.29 4.06 -4.11
C GLY A 114 -38.77 5.52 -4.15
N GLU A 115 -39.53 6.01 -3.18
CA GLU A 115 -39.94 7.43 -3.11
C GLU A 115 -38.84 8.34 -2.53
N ASP A 116 -37.94 7.81 -1.68
CA ASP A 116 -36.82 8.58 -1.11
C ASP A 116 -35.65 8.80 -2.11
N TYR A 117 -35.76 8.24 -3.32
CA TYR A 117 -34.70 8.28 -4.34
C TYR A 117 -34.69 9.61 -5.14
N GLU A 118 -35.82 10.31 -5.22
CA GLU A 118 -35.92 11.60 -5.90
C GLU A 118 -35.40 12.75 -5.02
N ASP A 119 -35.62 12.71 -3.70
CA ASP A 119 -34.98 13.64 -2.73
C ASP A 119 -33.46 13.42 -2.62
N MET A 120 -33.00 12.19 -2.91
CA MET A 120 -31.57 11.85 -2.93
C MET A 120 -30.80 12.58 -4.03
N ALA A 121 -31.47 13.07 -5.08
CA ALA A 121 -30.85 13.81 -6.18
C ALA A 121 -30.35 15.20 -5.76
N GLU A 122 -31.03 15.88 -4.84
CA GLU A 122 -30.51 17.11 -4.21
C GLU A 122 -29.40 16.77 -3.19
N GLY A 123 -29.44 15.59 -2.56
CA GLY A 123 -28.39 15.06 -1.69
C GLY A 123 -27.08 14.64 -2.38
N ILE A 124 -27.02 14.63 -3.72
CA ILE A 124 -25.80 14.33 -4.48
C ILE A 124 -24.74 15.41 -4.33
N TYR A 125 -25.13 16.64 -4.00
CA TYR A 125 -24.18 17.70 -3.64
C TYR A 125 -23.48 17.44 -2.30
N ASP A 126 -24.06 16.58 -1.46
CA ASP A 126 -23.49 16.09 -0.21
C ASP A 126 -22.90 14.67 -0.31
N LEU A 127 -22.84 14.08 -1.51
CA LEU A 127 -21.99 12.90 -1.74
C LEU A 127 -20.54 13.32 -1.46
N VAL A 128 -19.96 12.70 -0.44
CA VAL A 128 -18.58 12.93 -0.04
C VAL A 128 -17.68 12.22 -1.06
N ILE A 129 -17.45 12.87 -2.20
CA ILE A 129 -16.54 12.37 -3.22
C ILE A 129 -15.11 12.52 -2.71
N ALA A 130 -14.44 11.40 -2.49
CA ALA A 130 -13.04 11.35 -2.07
C ALA A 130 -12.17 10.80 -3.19
N THR A 131 -11.17 11.58 -3.59
CA THR A 131 -10.10 11.08 -4.46
C THR A 131 -9.01 10.49 -3.59
N ASP A 132 -8.50 9.32 -3.95
CA ASP A 132 -7.34 8.71 -3.34
C ASP A 132 -6.25 8.40 -4.38
N LEU A 133 -5.00 8.56 -3.96
CA LEU A 133 -3.82 8.02 -4.63
C LEU A 133 -3.35 6.82 -3.83
N THR A 134 -3.20 5.68 -4.50
CA THR A 134 -2.48 4.52 -3.98
C THR A 134 -1.25 4.26 -4.83
N LEU A 135 -0.06 4.40 -4.24
CA LEU A 135 1.24 4.10 -4.86
C LEU A 135 1.79 2.82 -4.24
N PHE A 136 2.13 1.82 -5.06
CA PHE A 136 2.77 0.57 -4.66
C PHE A 136 4.24 0.58 -5.03
N ILE A 137 5.10 0.08 -4.13
CA ILE A 137 6.50 -0.23 -4.41
C ILE A 137 6.75 -1.71 -4.04
N ILE A 138 7.17 -2.50 -5.02
CA ILE A 138 7.44 -3.94 -4.88
C ILE A 138 8.94 -4.18 -5.14
N PRO A 139 9.75 -4.47 -4.11
CA PRO A 139 11.17 -4.73 -4.29
C PRO A 139 11.44 -6.13 -4.83
N ASN A 140 12.47 -6.28 -5.68
CA ASN A 140 13.05 -7.58 -5.96
C ASN A 140 14.10 -7.91 -4.89
N LEU A 141 13.80 -8.89 -4.03
CA LEU A 141 14.63 -9.29 -2.89
C LEU A 141 15.35 -10.63 -3.11
N ARG A 142 15.15 -11.29 -4.26
CA ARG A 142 15.57 -12.68 -4.50
C ARG A 142 17.07 -12.94 -4.27
N GLU A 143 17.91 -11.99 -4.64
CA GLU A 143 19.38 -12.12 -4.59
C GLU A 143 20.01 -11.34 -3.42
N LEU A 144 19.19 -10.86 -2.50
CA LEU A 144 19.63 -10.07 -1.36
C LEU A 144 19.78 -10.94 -0.13
N SER A 145 20.86 -10.71 0.60
CA SER A 145 21.00 -11.20 1.97
C SER A 145 19.93 -10.59 2.88
N LYS A 146 19.86 -11.11 4.10
CA LYS A 146 18.97 -10.61 5.14
C LYS A 146 19.16 -9.12 5.44
N GLU A 147 20.41 -8.69 5.62
CA GLU A 147 20.72 -7.30 5.95
C GLU A 147 20.56 -6.36 4.75
N GLU A 148 20.86 -6.83 3.53
CA GLU A 148 20.57 -6.07 2.31
C GLU A 148 19.05 -5.91 2.10
N SER A 149 18.26 -6.96 2.32
CA SER A 149 16.81 -6.91 2.24
C SER A 149 16.20 -5.94 3.26
N LYS A 150 16.70 -5.95 4.51
CA LYS A 150 16.31 -4.97 5.53
C LYS A 150 16.59 -3.55 5.09
N LYS A 151 17.81 -3.28 4.57
CA LYS A 151 18.18 -1.96 4.10
C LYS A 151 17.28 -1.52 2.95
N ALA A 152 17.05 -2.37 1.95
CA ALA A 152 16.14 -2.08 0.84
C ALA A 152 14.73 -1.72 1.32
N MET A 153 14.19 -2.46 2.29
CA MET A 153 12.87 -2.18 2.87
C MET A 153 12.82 -0.85 3.63
N ARG A 154 13.90 -0.47 4.34
CA ARG A 154 14.01 0.83 5.02
C ARG A 154 14.10 1.98 4.02
N ASP A 155 14.94 1.85 3.00
CA ASP A 155 15.09 2.87 1.96
C ASP A 155 13.76 3.10 1.22
N ILE A 156 12.93 2.06 1.03
CA ILE A 156 11.57 2.19 0.48
C ILE A 156 10.64 2.96 1.44
N LEU A 157 10.73 2.75 2.75
CA LEU A 157 9.97 3.54 3.71
C LEU A 157 10.34 5.02 3.67
N ASP A 158 11.63 5.32 3.61
CA ASP A 158 12.12 6.69 3.47
C ASP A 158 11.59 7.35 2.19
N ILE A 159 11.56 6.61 1.07
CA ILE A 159 10.98 7.09 -0.20
C ILE A 159 9.49 7.40 -0.04
N LEU A 160 8.71 6.49 0.55
CA LEU A 160 7.27 6.66 0.71
C LEU A 160 6.92 7.77 1.71
N ASP A 161 7.72 7.96 2.75
CA ASP A 161 7.53 9.04 3.73
C ASP A 161 7.84 10.40 3.09
N ASN A 162 8.93 10.51 2.33
CA ASN A 162 9.23 11.72 1.57
C ASN A 162 8.14 12.05 0.53
N LEU A 163 7.65 11.04 -0.20
CA LEU A 163 6.53 11.20 -1.12
C LEU A 163 5.27 11.68 -0.41
N LYS A 164 4.94 11.08 0.73
CA LYS A 164 3.82 11.48 1.57
C LYS A 164 3.95 12.95 1.99
N SER A 165 5.11 13.38 2.48
CA SER A 165 5.36 14.78 2.85
C SER A 165 5.18 15.72 1.66
N LYS A 166 5.73 15.37 0.49
CA LYS A 166 5.62 16.19 -0.74
C LYS A 166 4.17 16.33 -1.22
N LEU A 167 3.38 15.26 -1.14
CA LEU A 167 1.95 15.30 -1.44
C LEU A 167 1.18 16.16 -0.43
N GLN A 168 1.53 16.10 0.86
CA GLN A 168 0.91 16.92 1.91
C GLN A 168 1.28 18.41 1.81
N GLU A 169 2.49 18.74 1.35
CA GLU A 169 2.91 20.11 1.09
C GLU A 169 2.14 20.74 -0.08
N LYS A 170 1.86 19.95 -1.13
CA LYS A 170 1.31 20.46 -2.39
C LYS A 170 -0.21 20.37 -2.49
N PHE A 171 -0.82 19.35 -1.88
CA PHE A 171 -2.24 19.08 -2.02
C PHE A 171 -2.95 19.14 -0.68
N ALA A 172 -4.25 19.42 -0.72
CA ALA A 172 -5.12 19.31 0.44
C ALA A 172 -5.33 17.82 0.79
N VAL A 173 -4.44 17.25 1.59
CA VAL A 173 -4.49 15.85 2.04
C VAL A 173 -5.30 15.74 3.34
N LYS A 174 -6.26 14.80 3.37
CA LYS A 174 -7.00 14.40 4.58
C LYS A 174 -6.20 13.36 5.38
N LYS A 175 -5.65 12.37 4.69
CA LYS A 175 -4.92 11.26 5.32
C LYS A 175 -3.82 10.73 4.42
N GLY A 176 -2.65 10.42 4.99
CA GLY A 176 -1.55 9.76 4.28
C GLY A 176 -1.04 8.57 5.11
N ILE A 177 -1.24 7.36 4.61
CA ILE A 177 -0.93 6.10 5.30
C ILE A 177 0.07 5.31 4.49
N ILE A 178 1.13 4.82 5.13
CA ILE A 178 2.04 3.84 4.54
C ILE A 178 1.65 2.47 5.09
N ARG A 179 1.56 1.48 4.20
CA ARG A 179 1.24 0.10 4.52
C ARG A 179 2.36 -0.81 4.08
N LEU A 180 2.73 -1.75 4.94
CA LEU A 180 3.48 -2.94 4.57
C LEU A 180 2.51 -4.10 4.44
N LYS A 181 2.37 -4.59 3.22
CA LYS A 181 1.58 -5.77 2.88
C LYS A 181 2.50 -6.98 2.84
N LEU A 182 2.16 -7.99 3.63
CA LEU A 182 2.75 -9.32 3.62
C LEU A 182 1.75 -10.26 2.95
N GLN A 183 2.15 -10.92 1.88
CA GLN A 183 1.34 -11.94 1.22
C GLN A 183 1.93 -13.33 1.47
N PHE A 184 1.04 -14.32 1.63
CA PHE A 184 1.35 -15.69 2.03
C PHE A 184 0.64 -16.68 1.10
N ASP A 185 1.20 -17.87 0.95
CA ASP A 185 0.55 -18.93 0.17
C ASP A 185 -0.63 -19.59 0.90
N ASN A 186 -0.73 -19.44 2.22
CA ASN A 186 -1.81 -20.01 3.03
C ASN A 186 -2.00 -19.29 4.38
N GLU A 187 -3.21 -19.43 4.91
CA GLU A 187 -3.65 -18.86 6.20
C GLU A 187 -2.77 -19.31 7.39
N LYS A 188 -2.35 -20.58 7.41
CA LYS A 188 -1.50 -21.12 8.49
C LYS A 188 -0.18 -20.35 8.62
N THR A 189 0.43 -20.02 7.48
CA THR A 189 1.67 -19.23 7.43
C THR A 189 1.42 -17.79 7.88
N ALA A 190 0.29 -17.20 7.47
CA ALA A 190 -0.11 -15.86 7.90
C ALA A 190 -0.27 -15.78 9.43
N ARG A 191 -1.01 -16.73 10.04
CA ARG A 191 -1.18 -16.82 11.49
C ARG A 191 0.15 -17.01 12.22
N GLU A 192 1.01 -17.92 11.74
CA GLU A 192 2.33 -18.15 12.36
C GLU A 192 3.20 -16.89 12.34
N ILE A 193 3.23 -16.17 11.21
CA ILE A 193 3.96 -14.91 11.05
C ILE A 193 3.40 -13.84 11.99
N TYR A 194 2.08 -13.67 12.02
CA TYR A 194 1.40 -12.72 12.91
C TYR A 194 1.76 -12.94 14.38
N THR A 195 1.60 -14.18 14.87
CA THR A 195 1.90 -14.52 16.26
C THR A 195 3.36 -14.25 16.60
N LYS A 196 4.30 -14.74 15.77
CA LYS A 196 5.73 -14.54 16.01
C LYS A 196 6.17 -13.09 15.91
N LEU A 197 5.55 -12.31 15.02
CA LEU A 197 5.85 -10.88 14.90
C LEU A 197 5.47 -10.15 16.20
N ASN A 198 4.27 -10.39 16.72
CA ASN A 198 3.82 -9.80 17.98
C ASN A 198 4.64 -10.27 19.18
N GLU A 199 5.01 -11.54 19.23
CA GLU A 199 5.94 -12.08 20.25
C GLU A 199 7.28 -11.35 20.23
N VAL A 200 7.87 -11.15 19.05
CA VAL A 200 9.16 -10.47 18.91
C VAL A 200 9.05 -8.99 19.30
N ILE A 201 8.01 -8.29 18.85
CA ILE A 201 7.78 -6.89 19.20
C ILE A 201 7.66 -6.73 20.72
N SER A 202 6.84 -7.58 21.35
CA SER A 202 6.59 -7.55 22.79
C SER A 202 7.83 -7.93 23.60
N SER A 203 8.47 -9.05 23.27
CA SER A 203 9.62 -9.59 24.03
C SER A 203 10.89 -8.74 23.93
N LYS A 204 11.10 -8.07 22.79
CA LYS A 204 12.24 -7.18 22.58
C LYS A 204 11.94 -5.72 22.93
N ASN A 205 10.74 -5.42 23.45
CA ASN A 205 10.28 -4.07 23.75
C ASN A 205 10.52 -3.11 22.57
N ILE A 206 10.20 -3.56 21.36
CA ILE A 206 10.39 -2.76 20.15
C ILE A 206 9.30 -1.69 20.14
N ALA A 207 9.70 -0.44 20.35
CA ALA A 207 8.80 0.69 20.20
C ALA A 207 8.33 0.77 18.74
N THR A 208 7.02 0.63 18.55
CA THR A 208 6.37 0.77 17.24
C THR A 208 4.99 1.37 17.44
N LEU A 209 4.60 2.28 16.56
CA LEU A 209 3.26 2.84 16.42
C LEU A 209 2.45 2.10 15.35
N ALA A 210 2.99 1.00 14.82
CA ALA A 210 2.35 0.22 13.79
C ALA A 210 1.08 -0.44 14.30
N ASN A 211 0.04 -0.43 13.48
CA ASN A 211 -1.17 -1.20 13.72
C ASN A 211 -1.09 -2.50 12.90
N ILE A 212 -0.99 -3.64 13.59
CA ILE A 212 -0.92 -4.98 13.01
C ILE A 212 -2.26 -5.66 13.27
N PRO A 213 -3.17 -5.73 12.28
CA PRO A 213 -4.45 -6.41 12.46
C PRO A 213 -4.26 -7.93 12.57
N GLU A 214 -5.14 -8.58 13.33
CA GLU A 214 -5.24 -10.04 13.34
C GLU A 214 -5.62 -10.56 11.94
N PRO A 215 -4.95 -11.60 11.42
CA PRO A 215 -5.33 -12.22 10.16
C PRO A 215 -6.70 -12.90 10.31
N THR A 216 -7.62 -12.61 9.38
CA THR A 216 -8.93 -13.29 9.33
C THR A 216 -8.84 -14.61 8.57
N PRO A 217 -9.80 -15.55 8.72
CA PRO A 217 -9.72 -16.89 8.14
C PRO A 217 -9.59 -16.95 6.60
N THR A 218 -9.92 -15.86 5.91
CA THR A 218 -9.86 -15.75 4.46
C THR A 218 -8.66 -14.95 3.95
N MET A 219 -7.77 -14.47 4.85
CA MET A 219 -6.68 -13.59 4.48
C MET A 219 -5.39 -14.36 4.17
N ASP A 220 -5.04 -14.37 2.88
CA ASP A 220 -3.70 -14.67 2.37
C ASP A 220 -2.72 -13.51 2.61
N THR A 221 -3.16 -12.45 3.29
CA THR A 221 -2.45 -11.17 3.38
C THR A 221 -2.60 -10.52 4.75
N ILE A 222 -1.51 -9.94 5.26
CA ILE A 222 -1.52 -9.06 6.44
C ILE A 222 -1.11 -7.66 5.98
N GLU A 223 -1.94 -6.66 6.26
CA GLU A 223 -1.65 -5.26 5.97
C GLU A 223 -1.35 -4.50 7.25
N ILE A 224 -0.09 -4.11 7.42
CA ILE A 224 0.39 -3.38 8.60
C ILE A 224 0.47 -1.91 8.24
N ASN A 225 -0.25 -1.05 8.97
CA ASN A 225 -0.05 0.39 8.87
C ASN A 225 1.25 0.72 9.59
N ILE A 226 2.24 1.26 8.87
CA ILE A 226 3.57 1.58 9.40
C ILE A 226 3.92 3.04 9.10
N ARG A 227 4.73 3.64 9.95
CA ARG A 227 5.36 4.95 9.77
C ARG A 227 6.85 4.76 9.52
N ASN A 228 7.54 5.80 9.06
CA ASN A 228 8.99 5.71 8.89
C ASN A 228 9.73 5.38 10.20
N ALA A 229 9.24 5.90 11.33
CA ALA A 229 9.77 5.56 12.66
C ALA A 229 9.58 4.08 13.06
N ASP A 230 8.73 3.33 12.35
CA ASP A 230 8.42 1.92 12.65
C ASP A 230 9.41 0.95 11.99
N VAL A 231 10.68 1.35 11.81
CA VAL A 231 11.79 0.46 11.39
C VAL A 231 11.87 -0.79 12.27
N GLY A 232 11.46 -0.68 13.53
CA GLY A 232 11.34 -1.79 14.46
C GLY A 232 10.48 -2.95 13.97
N VAL A 233 9.43 -2.70 13.17
CA VAL A 233 8.60 -3.76 12.57
C VAL A 233 9.38 -4.55 11.53
N ILE A 234 10.20 -3.88 10.72
CA ILE A 234 11.11 -4.54 9.77
C ILE A 234 12.11 -5.40 10.55
N GLU A 235 12.74 -4.86 11.59
CA GLU A 235 13.67 -5.63 12.43
C GLU A 235 13.02 -6.84 13.10
N ALA A 236 11.77 -6.68 13.55
CA ALA A 236 11.00 -7.75 14.15
C ALA A 236 10.72 -8.87 13.13
N LEU A 237 10.26 -8.53 11.92
CA LEU A 237 10.02 -9.49 10.83
C LEU A 237 11.25 -10.32 10.52
N PHE A 238 12.41 -9.68 10.40
CA PHE A 238 13.66 -10.37 10.14
C PHE A 238 14.21 -11.11 11.38
N SER A 239 13.74 -10.81 12.58
CA SER A 239 14.12 -11.55 13.79
C SER A 239 13.35 -12.85 13.98
N ILE A 240 12.26 -13.06 13.23
CA ILE A 240 11.45 -14.27 13.29
C ILE A 240 12.30 -15.48 12.91
N ARG A 241 12.33 -16.49 13.79
CA ARG A 241 12.96 -17.78 13.53
C ARG A 241 11.90 -18.84 13.28
N PHE A 242 12.03 -19.56 12.18
CA PHE A 242 11.25 -20.76 11.91
C PHE A 242 12.01 -21.97 12.43
N ARG A 243 11.33 -22.85 13.17
CA ARG A 243 11.89 -24.17 13.48
C ARG A 243 12.09 -24.87 12.14
N ARG A 244 13.34 -25.15 11.75
CA ARG A 244 13.61 -26.12 10.71
C ARG A 244 13.14 -27.46 11.28
N PHE A 245 12.15 -28.08 10.65
CA PHE A 245 11.87 -29.49 10.96
C PHE A 245 13.16 -30.27 10.63
N PRO A 246 13.57 -31.24 11.47
CA PRO A 246 14.61 -32.16 11.06
C PRO A 246 14.16 -32.83 9.75
N ILE A 247 15.08 -32.94 8.81
CA ILE A 247 14.92 -33.81 7.64
C ILE A 247 14.96 -35.23 8.23
N TRP A 248 13.83 -35.93 8.21
CA TRP A 248 13.77 -37.35 8.56
C TRP A 248 14.29 -38.17 7.40
#